data_AF-A0A6A2FGU2-F1
#
_entry.id   AF-A0A6A2FGU2-F1
#
_cell.length_a   1.000
_cell.length_b   1.000
_cell.length_c   1.000
_cell.angle_alpha   90.00
_cell.angle_beta   90.00
_cell.angle_gamma   90.00
#
_symmetry.space_group_name_H-M   'P 1'
#
loop_
_entity.id
_entity.type
_entity.pdbx_description
1 polymer ?
#
loop_
_entity_poly.entity_id
_entity_poly.type
_entity_poly.pdbx_seq_one_letter_code
_entity_poly.pdbx_strand_id
1 'polypeptide(L)'
;MNTPQQRENKPLTEKQRSVFATNAKFKLVMFFRKGIGRNGDNKPKVFFSRELHDKAGDAGEKALIDLVTEKYTGKYRTALIYDNQTGVLLHKWVFNGILEDKRI
;
A
#
# COMPACT_ATOMS: atom_id res chain seq x y z
N MET A 1 39.60 -2.15 -2.49
CA MET A 1 38.39 -1.67 -3.19
C MET A 1 37.22 -2.45 -2.62
N ASN A 2 36.33 -1.81 -1.83
CA ASN A 2 35.18 -2.50 -1.22
C ASN A 2 33.96 -2.34 -2.13
N THR A 3 33.54 -3.44 -2.74
CA THR A 3 32.31 -3.54 -3.52
C THR A 3 31.11 -3.28 -2.61
N PRO A 4 30.14 -2.43 -2.98
CA PRO A 4 28.90 -2.31 -2.23
C PRO A 4 28.12 -3.62 -2.37
N GLN A 5 27.99 -4.39 -1.29
CA GLN A 5 27.04 -5.50 -1.23
C GLN A 5 25.65 -4.93 -1.53
N GLN A 6 25.10 -5.30 -2.68
CA GLN A 6 23.66 -5.24 -2.91
C GLN A 6 23.01 -5.94 -1.72
N ARG A 7 22.35 -5.18 -0.85
CA ARG A 7 21.47 -5.75 0.17
C ARG A 7 20.35 -6.43 -0.60
N GLU A 8 20.50 -7.72 -0.85
CA GLU A 8 19.41 -8.56 -1.31
C GLU A 8 18.21 -8.27 -0.41
N ASN A 9 17.11 -7.81 -1.00
CA ASN A 9 15.84 -7.59 -0.31
C ASN A 9 15.32 -8.96 0.14
N LYS A 10 15.92 -9.53 1.19
CA LYS A 10 15.42 -10.75 1.82
C LYS A 10 13.98 -10.46 2.27
N PRO A 11 13.00 -11.29 1.88
CA PRO A 11 11.63 -11.09 2.29
C PRO A 11 11.56 -11.06 3.81
N LEU A 12 10.88 -10.06 4.36
CA LEU A 12 10.74 -9.88 5.80
C LEU A 12 10.11 -11.12 6.45
N THR A 13 10.67 -11.54 7.59
CA THR A 13 10.07 -12.55 8.47
C THR A 13 8.71 -12.09 9.01
N GLU A 14 7.83 -13.00 9.41
CA GLU A 14 6.49 -12.64 9.94
C GLU A 14 6.56 -11.69 11.14
N LYS A 15 7.50 -11.92 12.06
CA LYS A 15 7.73 -11.05 13.22
C LYS A 15 8.12 -9.63 12.79
N GLN A 16 9.00 -9.50 11.80
CA GLN A 16 9.35 -8.19 11.24
C GLN A 16 8.16 -7.54 10.55
N ARG A 17 7.38 -8.28 9.76
CA ARG A 17 6.17 -7.77 9.10
C ARG A 17 5.15 -7.23 10.11
N SER A 18 4.97 -7.90 11.24
CA SER A 18 4.09 -7.45 12.31
C SER A 18 4.58 -6.14 12.95
N VAL A 19 5.88 -6.05 13.26
CA VAL A 19 6.49 -4.81 13.79
C VAL A 19 6.40 -3.65 12.79
N PHE A 20 6.64 -3.91 11.50
CA PHE A 20 6.47 -2.91 10.44
C PHE A 20 5.02 -2.45 10.30
N ALA A 21 4.07 -3.37 10.41
CA ALA A 21 2.64 -3.06 10.37
C ALA A 21 2.21 -2.15 11.53
N THR A 22 2.82 -2.29 12.72
CA THR A 22 2.51 -1.44 13.87
C THR A 22 3.15 -0.05 13.76
N ASN A 23 4.36 0.05 13.20
CA ASN A 23 5.13 1.29 13.19
C ASN A 23 4.92 2.17 11.94
N ALA A 24 4.34 1.62 10.87
CA ALA A 24 4.02 2.40 9.69
C ALA A 24 2.99 3.49 10.01
N LYS A 25 3.23 4.71 9.53
CA LYS A 25 2.29 5.84 9.71
C LYS A 25 1.03 5.64 8.86
N PHE A 26 1.16 5.07 7.67
CA PHE A 26 0.05 4.91 6.73
C PHE A 26 -0.17 3.44 6.36
N LYS A 27 -1.43 3.06 6.16
CA LYS A 27 -1.81 1.76 5.60
C LYS A 27 -2.71 1.92 4.40
N LEU A 28 -2.49 1.09 3.40
CA LEU A 28 -3.32 0.97 2.21
C LEU A 28 -4.06 -0.36 2.24
N VAL A 29 -5.38 -0.32 2.19
CA VAL A 29 -6.25 -1.49 2.09
C VAL A 29 -6.84 -1.54 0.69
N MET A 30 -6.58 -2.61 -0.05
CA MET A 30 -7.07 -2.79 -1.43
C MET A 30 -7.98 -4.00 -1.57
N PHE A 31 -9.18 -3.74 -2.06
CA PHE A 31 -10.14 -4.74 -2.51
C PHE A 31 -9.97 -4.90 -4.02
N PHE A 32 -9.53 -6.08 -4.46
CA PHE A 32 -9.29 -6.35 -5.86
C PHE A 32 -10.57 -6.72 -6.62
N ARG A 33 -10.57 -6.51 -7.94
CA ARG A 33 -11.61 -7.06 -8.81
C ARG A 33 -11.51 -8.58 -8.84
N LYS A 34 -12.65 -9.27 -8.90
CA LYS A 34 -12.72 -10.74 -9.01
C LYS A 34 -11.85 -11.20 -10.19
N GLY A 35 -10.98 -12.18 -9.98
CA GLY A 35 -10.03 -12.69 -10.98
C GLY A 35 -8.73 -11.88 -11.13
N ILE A 36 -8.65 -10.66 -10.61
CA ILE A 36 -7.46 -9.79 -10.64
C ILE A 36 -6.84 -9.76 -9.24
N GLY A 37 -6.39 -10.90 -8.73
CA GLY A 37 -5.82 -10.97 -7.38
C GLY A 37 -5.92 -12.37 -6.82
N ARG A 38 -4.78 -13.04 -6.69
CA ARG A 38 -4.61 -14.44 -6.28
C ARG A 38 -5.01 -14.73 -4.82
N ASN A 39 -6.11 -14.20 -4.31
CA ASN A 39 -6.66 -14.61 -3.02
C ASN A 39 -8.04 -15.23 -3.28
N GLY A 40 -8.12 -16.57 -3.18
CA GLY A 40 -9.36 -17.33 -3.36
C GLY A 40 -10.50 -16.87 -2.44
N ASP A 41 -10.17 -16.21 -1.33
CA ASP A 41 -11.13 -15.75 -0.32
C ASP A 41 -11.64 -14.32 -0.54
N ASN A 42 -11.27 -13.63 -1.63
CA ASN A 42 -11.63 -12.22 -1.87
C ASN A 42 -11.15 -11.25 -0.76
N LYS A 43 -10.27 -11.70 0.15
CA LYS A 43 -9.72 -10.91 1.25
C LYS A 43 -8.92 -9.72 0.70
N PRO A 44 -9.06 -8.52 1.29
CA PRO A 44 -8.28 -7.35 0.88
C PRO A 44 -6.79 -7.61 1.05
N LYS A 45 -5.96 -6.99 0.22
CA LYS A 45 -4.53 -6.89 0.50
C LYS A 45 -4.24 -5.61 1.25
N VAL A 46 -3.40 -5.72 2.26
CA VAL A 46 -2.95 -4.59 3.08
C VAL A 46 -1.48 -4.32 2.77
N PHE A 47 -1.16 -3.06 2.51
CA PHE A 47 0.19 -2.55 2.36
C PHE A 47 0.42 -1.50 3.44
N PHE A 48 1.66 -1.37 3.88
CA PHE A 48 2.07 -0.39 4.87
C PHE A 48 3.12 0.51 4.26
N SER A 49 3.09 1.80 4.61
CA SER A 49 4.21 2.68 4.32
C SER A 49 5.44 2.20 5.08
N ARG A 50 6.63 2.53 4.55
CA ARG A 50 7.89 2.20 5.24
C ARG A 50 8.22 3.32 6.20
N GLU A 51 8.62 2.97 7.42
CA GLU A 51 8.97 3.93 8.48
C GLU A 51 9.99 4.99 8.02
N LEU A 52 10.98 4.62 7.19
CA LEU A 52 11.95 5.57 6.63
C LEU A 52 11.29 6.66 5.77
N HIS A 53 10.28 6.29 4.99
CA HIS A 53 9.53 7.23 4.14
C HIS A 53 8.56 8.09 4.95
N ASP A 54 8.06 7.57 6.08
CA ASP A 54 7.20 8.32 6.99
C ASP A 54 7.98 9.42 7.75
N LYS A 55 9.27 9.21 8.03
CA LYS A 55 10.15 10.21 8.66
C LYS A 55 10.54 11.35 7.71
N ALA A 56 10.38 11.16 6.41
CA ALA A 56 10.63 12.18 5.39
C ALA A 56 9.40 13.07 5.10
N GLY A 57 8.36 13.00 5.95
CA GLY A 57 7.08 13.69 5.75
C GLY A 57 6.06 12.79 5.05
N ASP A 58 5.29 13.34 4.12
CA ASP A 58 4.19 12.62 3.44
C ASP A 58 4.69 11.71 2.30
N ALA A 59 5.99 11.41 2.25
CA ALA A 59 6.57 10.52 1.24
C ALA A 59 6.07 9.08 1.38
N GLY A 60 5.77 8.63 2.60
CA GLY A 60 5.14 7.33 2.86
C GLY A 60 3.73 7.24 2.28
N GLU A 61 2.93 8.30 2.46
CA GLU A 61 1.60 8.42 1.89
C GLU A 61 1.66 8.47 0.37
N LYS A 62 2.53 9.33 -0.20
CA LYS A 62 2.74 9.43 -1.64
C LYS A 62 3.12 8.09 -2.27
N ALA A 63 4.01 7.32 -1.63
CA ALA A 63 4.39 6.01 -2.15
C ALA A 63 3.21 5.02 -2.19
N LEU A 64 2.28 5.11 -1.24
CA LEU A 64 1.04 4.33 -1.27
C LEU A 64 0.08 4.83 -2.36
N ILE A 65 -0.01 6.15 -2.58
CA ILE A 65 -0.79 6.76 -3.67
C ILE A 65 -0.26 6.25 -5.02
N ASP A 66 1.04 6.39 -5.28
CA ASP A 66 1.70 5.94 -6.53
C ASP A 66 1.46 4.43 -6.75
N LEU A 67 1.46 3.64 -5.68
CA LEU A 67 1.14 2.21 -5.77
C LEU A 67 -0.29 1.96 -6.28
N VAL A 68 -1.26 2.76 -5.84
CA VAL A 68 -2.66 2.69 -6.28
C VAL A 68 -2.81 3.18 -7.72
N THR A 69 -2.24 4.35 -8.04
CA THR A 69 -2.48 5.10 -9.29
C THR A 69 -1.56 4.74 -10.46
N GLU A 70 -0.46 4.03 -10.21
CA GLU A 70 0.45 3.56 -11.28
C GLU A 70 0.42 2.04 -11.40
N LYS A 71 0.67 1.32 -10.29
CA LYS A 71 0.84 -0.14 -10.34
C LYS A 71 -0.48 -0.91 -10.43
N TYR A 72 -1.49 -0.44 -9.69
CA TYR A 72 -2.76 -1.16 -9.52
C TYR A 72 -3.96 -0.49 -10.18
N THR A 73 -3.74 0.51 -11.02
CA THR A 73 -4.80 1.17 -11.81
C THR A 73 -5.64 0.16 -12.58
N GLY A 74 -6.97 0.28 -12.42
CA GLY A 74 -7.95 -0.62 -13.04
C GLY A 74 -8.00 -2.05 -12.49
N LYS A 75 -7.11 -2.41 -11.55
CA LYS A 75 -7.01 -3.75 -10.96
C LYS A 75 -7.78 -3.87 -9.63
N TYR A 76 -7.93 -2.77 -8.90
CA TYR A 76 -8.72 -2.73 -7.68
C TYR A 76 -10.19 -2.37 -7.97
N ARG A 77 -11.10 -2.83 -7.10
CA ARG A 77 -12.47 -2.31 -6.98
C ARG A 77 -12.49 -1.09 -6.05
N THR A 78 -11.75 -1.18 -4.96
CA THR A 78 -11.63 -0.09 -3.98
C THR A 78 -10.23 -0.10 -3.37
N ALA A 79 -9.63 1.08 -3.23
CA ALA A 79 -8.36 1.30 -2.53
C ALA A 79 -8.55 2.41 -1.50
N LEU A 80 -8.08 2.19 -0.27
CA LEU A 80 -8.29 3.08 0.87
C LEU A 80 -6.96 3.29 1.59
N ILE A 81 -6.52 4.55 1.73
CA ILE A 81 -5.36 4.89 2.56
C ILE A 81 -5.86 5.48 3.87
N TYR A 82 -5.33 4.96 4.96
CA TYR A 82 -5.60 5.42 6.32
C TYR A 82 -4.32 5.89 6.99
N ASP A 83 -4.46 6.82 7.92
CA ASP A 83 -3.53 6.94 9.03
C ASP A 83 -3.66 5.66 9.88
N ASN A 84 -2.56 4.93 10.02
CA ASN A 84 -2.55 3.61 10.60
C ASN A 84 -2.67 3.66 12.13
N GLN A 85 -2.27 4.76 12.76
CA GLN A 85 -2.29 4.93 14.22
C GLN A 85 -3.67 5.37 14.71
N THR A 86 -4.27 6.34 14.03
CA THR A 86 -5.57 6.93 14.40
C THR A 86 -6.75 6.23 13.71
N GLY A 87 -6.50 5.54 12.59
CA GLY A 87 -7.54 4.90 11.78
C GLY A 87 -8.32 5.86 10.88
N VAL A 88 -7.94 7.15 10.82
CA VAL A 88 -8.58 8.14 9.96
C VAL A 88 -8.39 7.76 8.49
N LEU A 89 -9.48 7.81 7.71
CA LEU A 89 -9.42 7.64 6.26
C LEU A 89 -8.89 8.92 5.62
N LEU A 90 -7.78 8.80 4.89
CA LEU A 90 -7.13 9.92 4.21
C LEU A 90 -7.52 9.97 2.74
N HIS A 91 -7.50 8.81 2.07
CA HIS A 91 -7.79 8.72 0.63
C HIS A 91 -8.65 7.53 0.28
N LYS A 92 -9.47 7.69 -0.76
CA LYS A 92 -10.35 6.64 -1.28
C LYS A 92 -10.42 6.69 -2.80
N TRP A 93 -10.16 5.55 -3.43
CA TRP A 93 -10.45 5.30 -4.84
C TRP A 93 -11.47 4.19 -4.98
N VAL A 94 -12.44 4.40 -5.87
CA VAL A 94 -13.42 3.38 -6.26
C VAL A 94 -13.35 3.25 -7.77
N PHE A 95 -13.09 2.04 -8.24
CA PHE A 95 -13.13 1.76 -9.67
C PHE A 95 -14.57 1.67 -10.14
N ASN A 96 -15.03 2.68 -10.88
CA ASN A 96 -16.41 2.80 -11.35
C ASN A 96 -16.65 2.15 -12.72
N GLY A 97 -15.72 1.33 -13.23
CA GLY A 97 -15.85 0.69 -14.55
C GLY A 97 -15.52 1.60 -15.73
N ILE A 98 -15.44 2.91 -15.51
CA ILE A 98 -15.02 3.95 -16.44
C ILE A 98 -13.65 4.44 -15.96
N LEU A 99 -12.68 4.57 -16.87
CA LEU A 99 -11.28 4.95 -16.61
C LEU A 99 -11.08 6.38 -16.06
N GLU A 100 -12.12 7.03 -15.55
CA GLU A 100 -12.04 8.43 -15.12
C GLU A 100 -12.03 8.55 -13.59
N ASP A 101 -10.83 8.95 -13.14
CA ASP A 101 -10.46 9.37 -11.80
C ASP A 101 -11.41 10.48 -11.30
N LYS A 102 -12.36 10.14 -10.42
CA LYS A 102 -13.06 11.15 -9.62
C LYS A 102 -12.33 11.28 -8.29
N ARG A 103 -11.39 12.22 -8.25
CA ARG A 103 -10.86 12.79 -7.01
C ARG A 103 -12.02 13.49 -6.29
N ILE A 104 -12.26 13.12 -5.03
CA ILE A 104 -13.21 13.79 -4.13
C ILE A 104 -12.52 15.03 -3.59
#